data_AF-A0A2C6A8T3-F1
#
_entry.id   AF-A0A2C6A8T3-F1
#
_cell.length_a   1.000
_cell.length_b   1.000
_cell.length_c   1.000
_cell.angle_alpha   90.00
_cell.angle_beta   90.00
_cell.angle_gamma   90.00
#
_symmetry.space_group_name_H-M   'P 1'
#
loop_
_entity.id
_entity.type
_entity.pdbx_description
1 polymer ?
#
loop_
_entity_poly.entity_id
_entity_poly.type
_entity_poly.pdbx_seq_one_letter_code
_entity_poly.pdbx_strand_id
1 'polypeptide(L)'
;MCAGNLNLFSSRSFQMGGTSGEQIFEQDLDDTEGRVVQDLCNWLADNPDAQWEPSPRNKSVEQCPQKGLRHLLKPLESKHFKFYIFRTSHTGWKVHEEGKLIPIYPSEGCSIKDGDTSYPLRYGTKLHISKQVTMEIANGNTVYLLWIIKR
;
A
#
# COMPACT_ATOMS: atom_id res chain seq x y z
N MET A 1 47.79 3.99 -9.91
CA MET A 1 47.71 2.54 -9.68
C MET A 1 46.37 2.26 -9.02
N CYS A 2 45.74 1.16 -9.44
CA CYS A 2 44.30 0.95 -9.50
C CYS A 2 43.63 0.36 -8.24
N ALA A 3 42.30 0.27 -8.36
CA ALA A 3 41.31 -0.54 -7.62
C ALA A 3 40.64 0.19 -6.44
N GLY A 4 39.32 0.36 -6.37
CA GLY A 4 38.20 -0.51 -6.74
C GLY A 4 37.39 -0.75 -5.44
N ASN A 5 36.07 -0.78 -5.33
CA ASN A 5 34.99 -1.10 -6.25
C ASN A 5 33.70 -0.43 -5.74
N LEU A 6 32.86 0.01 -6.68
CA LEU A 6 31.48 0.40 -6.47
C LEU A 6 30.66 -0.85 -6.10
N ASN A 7 29.93 -0.81 -4.98
CA ASN A 7 28.94 -1.83 -4.67
C ASN A 7 27.74 -1.65 -5.61
N LEU A 8 27.62 -2.61 -6.53
CA LEU A 8 26.49 -2.81 -7.41
C LEU A 8 25.23 -3.10 -6.59
N PHE A 9 24.20 -2.30 -6.83
CA PHE A 9 22.82 -2.60 -6.48
C PHE A 9 22.43 -3.94 -7.11
N SER A 10 22.14 -4.93 -6.27
CA SER A 10 21.60 -6.21 -6.70
C SER A 10 20.07 -6.13 -6.74
N SER A 11 19.54 -5.70 -7.88
CA SER A 11 18.14 -5.93 -8.22
C SER A 11 17.98 -7.41 -8.56
N ARG A 12 17.43 -8.22 -7.64
CA ARG A 12 17.04 -9.60 -7.96
C ARG A 12 15.67 -9.60 -8.64
N SER A 13 15.69 -9.44 -9.96
CA SER A 13 14.53 -9.72 -10.81
C SER A 13 14.45 -11.24 -11.05
N PHE A 14 13.52 -11.93 -10.41
CA PHE A 14 13.13 -13.27 -10.84
C PHE A 14 12.22 -13.14 -12.06
N GLN A 15 12.80 -13.18 -13.26
CA GLN A 15 12.04 -13.34 -14.49
C GLN A 15 11.83 -14.84 -14.74
N MET A 16 10.65 -15.35 -14.40
CA MET A 16 10.10 -16.52 -15.06
C MET A 16 8.96 -16.06 -15.97
N GLY A 17 9.06 -16.44 -17.24
CA GLY A 17 8.10 -16.10 -18.28
C GLY A 17 6.69 -16.56 -17.90
N GLY A 18 5.82 -15.59 -17.67
CA GLY A 18 4.39 -15.75 -17.51
C GLY A 18 3.73 -14.53 -18.15
N THR A 19 2.68 -14.77 -18.91
CA THR A 19 1.82 -13.75 -19.53
C THR A 19 1.53 -12.61 -18.54
N SER A 20 1.88 -11.36 -18.90
CA SER A 20 1.88 -10.14 -18.05
C SER A 20 0.52 -9.68 -17.50
N GLY A 21 -0.46 -10.57 -17.35
CA GLY A 21 -1.82 -10.21 -16.91
C GLY A 21 -2.10 -10.39 -15.41
N GLU A 22 -1.34 -11.22 -14.68
CA GLU A 22 -1.81 -11.73 -13.36
C GLU A 22 -0.76 -11.75 -12.25
N GLN A 23 0.29 -10.95 -12.34
CA GLN A 23 1.36 -10.98 -11.35
C GLN A 23 1.19 -9.89 -10.28
N ILE A 24 1.18 -10.31 -9.02
CA ILE A 24 1.40 -9.42 -7.88
C ILE A 24 2.90 -9.19 -7.75
N PHE A 25 3.31 -7.94 -7.64
CA PHE A 25 4.71 -7.60 -7.46
C PHE A 25 4.88 -6.34 -6.61
N GLU A 26 6.01 -6.29 -5.91
CA GLU A 26 6.43 -5.17 -5.08
C GLU A 26 7.31 -4.21 -5.89
N GLN A 27 7.14 -2.92 -5.67
CA GLN A 27 7.94 -1.87 -6.30
C GLN A 27 8.22 -0.76 -5.28
N ASP A 28 9.39 -0.13 -5.38
CA ASP A 28 9.67 1.06 -4.57
C ASP A 28 8.71 2.21 -4.92
N LEU A 29 8.46 3.07 -3.93
CA LEU A 29 7.74 4.32 -4.17
C LEU A 29 8.60 5.26 -5.02
N ASP A 30 7.96 5.93 -5.98
CA ASP A 30 8.62 7.07 -6.62
C ASP A 30 8.68 8.29 -5.70
N ASP A 31 9.45 9.31 -6.08
CA ASP A 31 9.62 10.52 -5.25
C ASP A 31 8.30 11.22 -4.88
N THR A 32 7.30 11.15 -5.76
CA THR A 32 6.00 11.81 -5.53
C THR A 32 5.16 10.97 -4.58
N GLU A 33 5.06 9.67 -4.84
CA GLU A 33 4.39 8.72 -3.96
C GLU A 33 5.01 8.72 -2.55
N GLY A 34 6.35 8.71 -2.46
CA GLY A 34 7.08 8.74 -1.20
C GLY A 34 6.81 10.01 -0.39
N ARG A 35 6.80 11.18 -1.04
CA ARG A 35 6.42 12.45 -0.38
C ARG A 35 4.99 12.43 0.12
N VAL A 36 4.04 11.96 -0.69
CA VAL A 36 2.64 11.89 -0.28
C VAL A 36 2.44 10.91 0.88
N VAL A 37 3.11 9.76 0.87
CA VAL A 37 3.06 8.81 1.99
C VAL A 37 3.65 9.43 3.26
N GLN A 38 4.76 10.17 3.14
CA GLN A 38 5.35 10.87 4.29
C GLN A 38 4.41 11.95 4.84
N ASP A 39 3.78 12.74 3.98
CA ASP A 39 2.82 13.77 4.39
C ASP A 39 1.58 13.16 5.04
N LEU A 40 1.07 12.04 4.51
CA LEU A 40 -0.03 11.28 5.12
C LEU A 40 0.35 10.75 6.50
N CYS A 41 1.55 10.18 6.63
CA CYS A 41 2.09 9.67 7.89
C CYS A 41 2.21 10.78 8.94
N ASN A 42 2.75 11.95 8.55
CA ASN A 42 2.86 13.12 9.42
C ASN A 42 1.48 13.62 9.85
N TRP A 43 0.55 13.78 8.90
CA TRP A 43 -0.79 14.26 9.21
C TRP A 43 -1.51 13.33 10.18
N LEU A 44 -1.40 12.01 10.01
CA LEU A 44 -2.01 11.03 10.91
C LEU A 44 -1.38 11.07 12.31
N ALA A 45 -0.08 11.33 12.41
CA ALA A 45 0.60 11.52 13.69
C ALA A 45 0.15 12.81 14.40
N ASP A 46 -0.05 13.89 13.65
CA ASP A 46 -0.50 15.19 14.17
C ASP A 46 -2.00 15.20 14.52
N ASN A 47 -2.77 14.22 14.04
CA ASN A 47 -4.22 14.13 14.22
C ASN A 47 -4.63 12.74 14.78
N PRO A 48 -4.20 12.39 16.00
CA PRO A 48 -4.52 11.08 16.60
C PRO A 48 -6.03 10.87 16.82
N ASP A 49 -6.77 11.96 17.01
CA ASP A 49 -8.23 11.96 17.18
C ASP A 49 -9.00 12.00 15.85
N ALA A 50 -8.31 11.76 14.73
CA ALA A 50 -8.96 11.68 13.43
C ALA A 50 -10.10 10.65 13.48
N GLN A 51 -11.30 11.07 13.08
CA GLN A 51 -12.45 10.19 13.03
C GLN A 51 -12.31 9.20 11.87
N TRP A 52 -12.52 7.93 12.20
CA TRP A 52 -12.54 6.81 11.26
C TRP A 52 -13.92 6.20 11.27
N GLU A 53 -14.51 6.07 10.10
CA GLU A 53 -15.86 5.56 9.93
C GLU A 53 -15.81 4.25 9.17
N PRO A 54 -16.62 3.24 9.53
CA PRO A 54 -16.71 2.00 8.77
C PRO A 54 -17.02 2.28 7.29
N SER A 55 -16.30 1.63 6.38
CA SER A 55 -16.56 1.82 4.96
C SER A 55 -17.96 1.32 4.59
N PRO A 56 -18.71 2.05 3.75
CA PRO A 56 -20.03 1.60 3.31
C PRO A 56 -19.96 0.32 2.46
N ARG A 57 -18.79 0.01 1.88
CA ARG A 57 -18.58 -1.20 1.07
C ARG A 57 -18.13 -2.39 1.89
N ASN A 58 -17.42 -2.16 3.00
CA ASN A 58 -16.88 -3.22 3.83
C ASN A 58 -16.72 -2.74 5.28
N LYS A 59 -17.44 -3.36 6.21
CA LYS A 59 -17.44 -2.98 7.62
C LYS A 59 -16.15 -3.35 8.37
N SER A 60 -15.30 -4.19 7.79
CA SER A 60 -14.01 -4.61 8.35
C SER A 60 -12.90 -3.59 8.08
N VAL A 61 -13.16 -2.55 7.29
CA VAL A 61 -12.21 -1.46 7.04
C VAL A 61 -12.85 -0.13 7.40
N GLU A 62 -12.05 0.78 7.93
CA GLU A 62 -12.48 2.12 8.29
C GLU A 62 -11.82 3.14 7.37
N GLN A 63 -12.54 4.18 6.96
CA GLN A 63 -12.04 5.26 6.13
C GLN A 63 -12.09 6.57 6.90
N CYS A 64 -11.13 7.44 6.63
CA CYS A 64 -11.12 8.78 7.21
C CYS A 64 -11.80 9.77 6.24
N PRO A 65 -12.95 10.37 6.59
CA PRO A 65 -13.68 11.29 5.71
C PRO A 65 -13.05 12.69 5.66
N GLN A 66 -12.01 12.95 6.46
CA GLN A 66 -11.48 14.29 6.65
C GLN A 66 -10.88 14.88 5.36
N LYS A 67 -11.25 16.14 5.08
CA LYS A 67 -10.82 16.84 3.87
C LYS A 67 -9.31 17.05 3.82
N GLY A 68 -8.64 17.22 4.96
CA GLY A 68 -7.19 17.42 5.03
C GLY A 68 -6.43 16.26 4.37
N LEU A 69 -6.79 15.03 4.71
CA LEU A 69 -6.22 13.82 4.13
C LEU A 69 -6.34 13.77 2.61
N ARG A 70 -7.50 14.16 2.08
CA ARG A 70 -7.74 14.18 0.63
C ARG A 70 -6.89 15.23 -0.10
N HIS A 71 -6.57 16.35 0.55
CA HIS A 71 -5.73 17.38 -0.07
C HIS A 71 -4.29 16.90 -0.29
N LEU A 72 -3.79 16.03 0.58
CA LEU A 72 -2.45 15.44 0.46
C LEU A 72 -2.33 14.50 -0.75
N LEU A 73 -3.45 13.99 -1.26
CA LEU A 73 -3.49 13.11 -2.42
C LEU A 73 -3.46 13.86 -3.77
N LYS A 74 -3.64 15.19 -3.76
CA LYS A 74 -3.65 16.02 -4.99
C LYS A 74 -2.46 15.79 -5.92
N PRO A 75 -1.21 15.62 -5.43
CA PRO A 75 -0.07 15.34 -6.32
C PRO A 75 -0.20 14.03 -7.11
N LEU A 76 -0.98 13.07 -6.61
CA LEU A 76 -1.24 11.80 -7.28
C LEU A 76 -2.50 11.83 -8.15
N GLU A 77 -3.34 12.87 -8.05
CA GLU A 77 -4.62 12.91 -8.73
C GLU A 77 -4.47 12.78 -10.25
N SER A 78 -5.13 11.78 -10.79
CA SER A 78 -5.27 11.57 -12.23
C SER A 78 -6.71 11.15 -12.51
N LYS A 79 -7.21 11.53 -13.69
CA LYS A 79 -8.57 11.18 -14.14
C LYS A 79 -8.82 9.67 -14.17
N HIS A 80 -7.75 8.88 -14.24
CA HIS A 80 -7.79 7.42 -14.33
C HIS A 80 -7.69 6.69 -12.99
N PHE A 81 -7.54 7.40 -11.87
CA PHE A 81 -7.38 6.77 -10.57
C PHE A 81 -8.47 7.18 -9.56
N LYS A 82 -8.72 6.29 -8.60
CA LYS A 82 -9.45 6.56 -7.36
C LYS A 82 -8.52 6.26 -6.20
N PHE A 83 -8.63 7.08 -5.16
CA PHE A 83 -7.78 6.97 -3.98
C PHE A 83 -8.64 6.70 -2.76
N TYR A 84 -8.21 5.74 -1.96
CA TYR A 84 -8.82 5.42 -0.68
C TYR A 84 -7.73 5.36 0.37
N ILE A 85 -7.94 6.07 1.47
CA ILE A 85 -7.13 5.92 2.67
C ILE A 85 -8.00 5.22 3.69
N PHE A 86 -7.51 4.09 4.18
CA PHE A 86 -8.24 3.29 5.13
C PHE A 86 -7.29 2.68 6.15
N ARG A 87 -7.88 2.22 7.25
CA ARG A 87 -7.20 1.38 8.23
C ARG A 87 -7.99 0.13 8.52
N THR A 88 -7.30 -0.91 8.98
CA THR A 88 -7.94 -2.13 9.46
C THR A 88 -7.03 -2.88 10.43
N SER A 89 -7.64 -3.50 11.43
CA SER A 89 -7.02 -4.49 12.31
C SER A 89 -7.54 -5.92 12.02
N HIS A 90 -8.38 -6.07 10.99
CA HIS A 90 -9.06 -7.32 10.70
C HIS A 90 -8.31 -8.13 9.64
N THR A 91 -7.95 -9.37 9.98
CA THR A 91 -7.43 -10.35 9.02
C THR A 91 -8.54 -10.99 8.18
N GLY A 92 -8.26 -11.36 6.93
CA GLY A 92 -9.21 -12.04 6.04
C GLY A 92 -10.01 -11.12 5.13
N TRP A 93 -9.76 -9.80 5.16
CA TRP A 93 -10.41 -8.88 4.23
C TRP A 93 -9.95 -9.15 2.79
N LYS A 94 -10.91 -9.32 1.88
CA LYS A 94 -10.66 -9.52 0.45
C LYS A 94 -10.61 -8.18 -0.28
N VAL A 95 -9.47 -7.91 -0.90
CA VAL A 95 -9.27 -6.77 -1.82
C VAL A 95 -9.65 -7.26 -3.21
N HIS A 96 -10.72 -6.70 -3.78
CA HIS A 96 -11.29 -7.17 -5.05
C HIS A 96 -10.82 -6.34 -6.25
N GLU A 97 -10.60 -5.05 -6.06
CA GLU A 97 -10.25 -4.14 -7.15
C GLU A 97 -8.74 -4.16 -7.47
N GLU A 98 -8.43 -4.11 -8.76
CA GLU A 98 -7.07 -3.91 -9.26
C GLU A 98 -6.53 -2.54 -8.84
N GLY A 99 -5.29 -2.51 -8.36
CA GLY A 99 -4.67 -1.25 -7.97
C GLY A 99 -3.33 -1.43 -7.29
N LYS A 100 -2.89 -0.35 -6.63
CA LYS A 100 -1.65 -0.31 -5.85
C LYS A 100 -1.99 -0.10 -4.39
N LEU A 101 -1.49 -0.98 -3.52
CA LEU A 101 -1.58 -0.84 -2.08
C LEU A 101 -0.26 -0.31 -1.53
N ILE A 102 -0.32 0.73 -0.72
CA ILE A 102 0.84 1.43 -0.19
C ILE A 102 0.69 1.57 1.33
N PRO A 103 1.58 0.95 2.13
CA PRO A 103 1.60 1.16 3.57
C PRO A 103 1.97 2.60 3.95
N ILE A 104 1.16 3.22 4.80
CA ILE A 104 1.39 4.57 5.32
C ILE A 104 2.28 4.54 6.56
N TYR A 105 2.24 3.44 7.33
CA TYR A 105 3.11 3.18 8.48
C TYR A 105 3.85 1.85 8.34
N PRO A 106 5.00 1.68 9.03
CA PRO A 106 5.60 0.38 9.27
C PRO A 106 4.57 -0.61 9.83
N SER A 107 4.42 -1.75 9.16
CA SER A 107 3.35 -2.73 9.41
C SER A 107 3.94 -4.13 9.57
N GLU A 108 4.68 -4.34 10.66
CA GLU A 108 5.37 -5.62 10.90
C GLU A 108 4.39 -6.80 10.97
N GLY A 109 4.80 -7.93 10.36
CA GLY A 109 3.99 -9.15 10.31
C GLY A 109 2.71 -9.07 9.48
N CYS A 110 2.42 -7.93 8.84
CA CYS A 110 1.26 -7.77 7.99
C CYS A 110 1.60 -8.09 6.53
N SER A 111 0.68 -8.73 5.82
CA SER A 111 0.90 -9.19 4.45
C SER A 111 -0.39 -9.26 3.64
N ILE A 112 -0.22 -9.46 2.34
CA ILE A 112 -1.26 -9.82 1.39
C ILE A 112 -1.03 -11.27 0.96
N LYS A 113 -2.08 -12.08 0.99
CA LYS A 113 -2.08 -13.47 0.53
C LYS A 113 -2.77 -13.66 -0.80
N ASP A 114 -2.14 -14.47 -1.64
CA ASP A 114 -2.62 -14.96 -2.91
C ASP A 114 -2.41 -16.48 -2.93
N GLY A 115 -3.47 -17.21 -2.54
CA GLY A 115 -3.35 -18.64 -2.23
C GLY A 115 -2.33 -18.88 -1.11
N ASP A 116 -1.31 -19.67 -1.41
CA ASP A 116 -0.22 -20.00 -0.49
C ASP A 116 0.93 -18.98 -0.50
N THR A 117 0.89 -17.99 -1.41
CA THR A 117 1.93 -16.97 -1.51
C THR A 117 1.59 -15.78 -0.61
N SER A 118 2.57 -15.30 0.15
CA SER A 118 2.44 -14.14 1.02
C SER A 118 3.40 -13.03 0.60
N TYR A 119 2.86 -11.82 0.46
CA TYR A 119 3.58 -10.60 0.10
C TYR A 119 3.56 -9.64 1.29
N PRO A 120 4.71 -9.34 1.91
CA PRO A 120 4.75 -8.46 3.07
C PRO A 120 4.34 -7.03 2.72
N LEU A 121 3.61 -6.37 3.62
CA LEU A 121 3.28 -4.95 3.51
C LEU A 121 4.45 -4.13 4.08
N ARG A 122 5.44 -3.82 3.23
CA ARG A 122 6.62 -3.05 3.65
C ARG A 122 6.40 -1.55 3.50
N TYR A 123 6.81 -0.79 4.52
CA TYR A 123 6.86 0.66 4.41
C TYR A 123 7.92 1.08 3.39
N GLY A 124 7.62 2.10 2.59
CA GLY A 124 8.49 2.58 1.52
C GLY A 124 8.35 1.85 0.18
N THR A 125 7.43 0.88 0.08
CA THR A 125 7.11 0.18 -1.17
C THR A 125 5.62 0.23 -1.48
N LYS A 126 5.26 -0.13 -2.71
CA LYS A 126 3.88 -0.36 -3.16
C LYS A 126 3.74 -1.76 -3.71
N LEU A 127 2.62 -2.39 -3.40
CA LEU A 127 2.25 -3.69 -3.92
C LEU A 127 1.22 -3.52 -5.04
N HIS A 128 1.56 -3.96 -6.24
CA HIS A 128 0.64 -3.97 -7.38
C HIS A 128 -0.24 -5.22 -7.30
N ILE A 129 -1.55 -5.02 -7.28
CA ILE A 129 -2.57 -6.05 -7.14
C ILE A 129 -3.36 -6.09 -8.44
N SER A 130 -3.24 -7.17 -9.21
CA SER A 130 -3.97 -7.38 -10.47
C SER A 130 -5.17 -8.32 -10.34
N LYS A 131 -5.38 -8.91 -9.16
CA LYS A 131 -6.41 -9.92 -8.90
C LYS A 131 -6.86 -9.86 -7.44
N GLN A 132 -7.91 -10.61 -7.11
CA GLN A 132 -8.41 -10.67 -5.74
C GLN A 132 -7.37 -11.28 -4.80
N VAL A 133 -7.13 -10.61 -3.68
CA VAL A 133 -6.19 -11.06 -2.64
C VAL A 133 -6.81 -10.94 -1.25
N THR A 134 -6.23 -11.62 -0.28
CA THR A 134 -6.68 -11.59 1.11
C THR A 134 -5.65 -10.86 1.98
N MET A 135 -6.09 -9.94 2.82
CA MET A 135 -5.24 -9.23 3.75
C MET A 135 -5.02 -10.05 5.02
N GLU A 136 -3.78 -10.09 5.50
CA GLU A 136 -3.39 -10.75 6.74
C GLU A 136 -2.73 -9.75 7.66
N ILE A 137 -3.39 -9.47 8.78
CA ILE A 137 -2.93 -8.49 9.76
C ILE A 137 -2.40 -9.25 10.98
N ALA A 138 -1.17 -8.94 11.38
CA ALA A 138 -0.60 -9.50 12.59
C ALA A 138 -1.43 -9.10 13.82
N ASN A 139 -1.54 -10.01 14.79
CA ASN A 139 -2.37 -9.80 15.96
C ASN A 139 -1.92 -8.55 16.74
N GLY A 140 -2.88 -7.71 17.14
CA GLY A 140 -2.63 -6.45 17.84
C GLY A 140 -2.19 -5.29 16.95
N ASN A 141 -1.97 -5.51 15.64
CA ASN A 141 -1.60 -4.45 14.71
C ASN A 141 -2.81 -3.83 14.02
N THR A 142 -2.68 -2.55 13.66
CA THR A 142 -3.59 -1.86 12.75
C THR A 142 -2.75 -1.35 11.59
N VAL A 143 -3.14 -1.72 10.37
CA VAL A 143 -2.48 -1.20 9.17
C VAL A 143 -3.21 0.02 8.66
N TYR A 144 -2.45 0.98 8.17
CA TYR A 144 -2.95 2.18 7.50
C TYR A 144 -2.44 2.14 6.08
N LEU A 145 -3.35 2.12 5.12
CA LEU A 145 -3.02 1.90 3.72
C LEU A 145 -3.60 3.01 2.85
N LEU A 146 -2.82 3.44 1.87
CA LEU A 146 -3.29 4.17 0.70
C LEU A 146 -3.52 3.16 -0.42
N TRP A 147 -4.71 3.18 -1.01
CA TRP A 147 -5.07 2.34 -2.13
C TRP A 147 -5.42 3.17 -3.35
N ILE A 148 -4.68 2.91 -4.43
CA ILE A 148 -4.80 3.59 -5.72
C ILE A 148 -5.42 2.61 -6.71
N ILE A 149 -6.70 2.81 -7.02
CA ILE A 149 -7.50 1.94 -7.89
C ILE A 149 -7.58 2.55 -9.28
N LYS A 150 -7.39 1.74 -10.33
CA LYS A 150 -7.60 2.16 -11.71
C LYS A 150 -9.11 2.23 -12.03
N ARG A 151 -9.55 3.33 -12.65
CA ARG A 151 -10.95 3.54 -13.07
C ARG A 151 -11.26 2.83 -14.38
#